data_AF-A0A957PRG4-F1
#
_entry.id   AF-A0A957PRG4-F1
#
_cell.length_a   1.000
_cell.length_b   1.000
_cell.length_c   1.000
_cell.angle_alpha   90.00
_cell.angle_beta   90.00
_cell.angle_gamma   90.00
#
_symmetry.space_group_name_H-M   'P 1'
#
loop_
_entity.id
_entity.type
_entity.pdbx_description
1 polymer ?
#
loop_
_entity_poly.entity_id
_entity_poly.type
_entity_poly.pdbx_seq_one_letter_code
_entity_poly.pdbx_strand_id
1 'polypeptide(L)'
;MYESLHFHIPASKVNDIAEWILLSDEAYMQSEINKRGVTTAIKYQGKVGFHRINEVPKERGMATPYYGTFGGVYNFIFNVEEDDTLLRIRHSLGNQFKLKPYEITLGSQIQFESHTEASNHWFSNRLETIIEERQHDYRFFIDGEIYTNLLATGWQKEQAHEYQYKFIPTTVGCRIIIRHIASAEIFDLTENIEW
;
A
#
# COMPACT_ATOMS: atom_id res chain seq x y z
N MET A 1 -10.13 -18.70 18.84
CA MET A 1 -9.34 -18.87 17.60
C MET A 1 -9.65 -17.65 16.77
N TYR A 2 -8.63 -16.85 16.49
CA TYR A 2 -8.75 -15.67 15.66
C TYR A 2 -8.33 -16.04 14.25
N GLU A 3 -8.90 -15.41 13.23
CA GLU A 3 -8.56 -15.67 11.85
C GLU A 3 -8.12 -14.38 11.20
N SER A 4 -7.17 -14.52 10.28
CA SER A 4 -6.59 -13.41 9.55
C SER A 4 -6.56 -13.73 8.07
N LEU A 5 -6.80 -12.71 7.26
CA LEU A 5 -6.73 -12.77 5.81
C LEU A 5 -5.45 -12.09 5.35
N HIS A 6 -4.59 -12.79 4.61
CA HIS A 6 -3.29 -12.32 4.17
C HIS A 6 -3.17 -12.25 2.65
N PHE A 7 -2.53 -11.20 2.16
CA PHE A 7 -2.16 -10.96 0.78
C PHE A 7 -0.65 -10.93 0.68
N HIS A 8 -0.08 -11.92 0.01
CA HIS A 8 1.37 -12.11 -0.06
C HIS A 8 1.91 -11.60 -1.38
N ILE A 9 2.93 -10.75 -1.30
CA ILE A 9 3.73 -10.34 -2.45
C ILE A 9 5.04 -11.14 -2.38
N PRO A 10 5.30 -12.02 -3.36
CA PRO A 10 6.52 -12.82 -3.37
C PRO A 10 7.77 -11.94 -3.36
N ALA A 11 8.82 -12.36 -2.65
CA ALA A 11 10.13 -11.71 -2.65
C ALA A 11 10.66 -11.36 -4.07
N SER A 12 10.34 -12.20 -5.07
CA SER A 12 10.73 -11.98 -6.47
C SER A 12 10.12 -10.73 -7.11
N LYS A 13 9.03 -10.18 -6.55
CA LYS A 13 8.32 -8.99 -7.07
C LYS A 13 8.59 -7.72 -6.27
N VAL A 14 9.19 -7.86 -5.08
CA VAL A 14 9.51 -6.77 -4.15
C VAL A 14 10.35 -5.68 -4.81
N ASN A 15 11.42 -6.08 -5.51
CA ASN A 15 12.33 -5.13 -6.14
C ASN A 15 11.65 -4.34 -7.27
N ASP A 16 10.79 -4.97 -8.06
CA ASP A 16 10.06 -4.31 -9.14
C ASP A 16 9.08 -3.25 -8.58
N ILE A 17 8.43 -3.56 -7.46
CA ILE A 17 7.53 -2.64 -6.76
C ILE A 17 8.31 -1.46 -6.16
N ALA A 18 9.41 -1.73 -5.47
CA ALA A 18 10.26 -0.70 -4.89
C ALA A 18 10.77 0.24 -5.98
N GLU A 19 11.20 -0.31 -7.12
CA GLU A 19 11.64 0.46 -8.28
C GLU A 19 10.54 1.34 -8.85
N TRP A 20 9.31 0.81 -8.99
CA TRP A 20 8.17 1.61 -9.43
C TRP A 20 7.81 2.73 -8.45
N ILE A 21 7.91 2.49 -7.14
CA ILE A 21 7.72 3.53 -6.10
C ILE A 21 8.76 4.64 -6.27
N LEU A 22 10.04 4.31 -6.48
CA LEU A 22 11.09 5.30 -6.69
C LEU A 22 10.84 6.14 -7.95
N LEU A 23 10.41 5.51 -9.05
CA LEU A 23 9.99 6.22 -10.26
C LEU A 23 8.80 7.14 -10.02
N SER A 24 7.84 6.70 -9.20
CA SER A 24 6.68 7.51 -8.84
C SER A 24 7.05 8.72 -7.99
N ASP A 25 7.94 8.53 -7.00
CA ASP A 25 8.48 9.58 -6.15
C ASP A 25 9.19 10.66 -6.99
N GLU A 26 10.05 10.24 -7.93
CA GLU A 26 10.75 11.13 -8.87
C GLU A 26 9.76 11.93 -9.74
N ALA A 27 8.76 11.25 -10.31
CA ALA A 27 7.76 11.89 -11.15
C ALA A 27 6.92 12.93 -10.38
N TYR A 28 6.55 12.62 -9.14
CA TYR A 28 5.87 13.56 -8.25
C TYR A 28 6.74 14.79 -7.96
N MET A 29 7.99 14.58 -7.52
CA MET A 29 8.91 15.68 -7.21
C MET A 29 9.14 16.57 -8.43
N GLN A 30 9.36 15.98 -9.60
CA GLN A 30 9.54 16.72 -10.85
C GLN A 30 8.27 17.53 -11.21
N SER A 31 7.09 16.96 -11.02
CA SER A 31 5.82 17.68 -11.21
C SER A 31 5.72 18.90 -10.29
N GLU A 32 6.03 18.75 -8.99
CA GLU A 32 5.99 19.86 -8.03
C GLU A 32 7.01 20.95 -8.35
N ILE A 33 8.24 20.56 -8.71
CA ILE A 33 9.28 21.49 -9.16
C ILE A 33 8.83 22.24 -10.42
N ASN A 34 8.26 21.55 -11.40
CA ASN A 34 7.76 22.21 -12.63
C ASN A 34 6.64 23.21 -12.34
N LYS A 35 5.78 22.94 -11.35
CA LYS A 35 4.64 23.80 -10.97
C LYS A 35 5.07 24.98 -10.10
N ARG A 36 6.01 24.78 -9.18
CA ARG A 36 6.29 25.71 -8.06
C ARG A 36 7.75 26.16 -7.98
N GLY A 37 8.62 25.63 -8.83
CA GLY A 37 10.07 25.83 -8.81
C GLY A 37 10.81 25.07 -7.70
N VAL A 38 10.08 24.45 -6.76
CA VAL A 38 10.63 23.74 -5.59
C VAL A 38 9.69 22.63 -5.12
N THR A 39 10.22 21.66 -4.40
CA THR A 39 9.48 20.68 -3.61
C THR A 39 10.19 20.38 -2.29
N THR A 40 9.57 19.63 -1.40
CA THR A 40 10.15 19.19 -0.13
C THR A 40 10.40 17.69 -0.17
N ALA A 41 11.61 17.26 0.19
CA ALA A 41 11.97 15.88 0.42
C ALA A 41 12.15 15.62 1.93
N ILE A 42 11.74 14.46 2.43
CA ILE A 42 11.98 13.99 3.81
C ILE A 42 13.29 13.21 3.97
N LYS A 43 13.86 12.78 2.85
CA LYS A 43 15.19 12.18 2.77
C LYS A 43 15.87 12.76 1.54
N TYR A 44 17.10 13.22 1.68
CA TYR A 44 17.89 13.78 0.58
C TYR A 44 19.36 13.43 0.74
N GLN A 45 19.95 12.77 -0.26
CA GLN A 45 21.35 12.33 -0.29
C GLN A 45 21.77 11.59 1.00
N GLY A 46 20.93 10.65 1.42
CA GLY A 46 21.14 9.83 2.61
C GLY A 46 20.84 10.52 3.95
N LYS A 47 20.46 11.80 3.97
CA LYS A 47 20.08 12.52 5.19
C LYS A 47 18.57 12.55 5.37
N VAL A 48 18.09 12.18 6.55
CA VAL A 48 16.68 12.29 6.95
C VAL A 48 16.43 13.68 7.51
N GLY A 49 15.34 14.31 7.08
CA GLY A 49 14.95 15.66 7.46
C GLY A 49 14.16 16.36 6.36
N PHE A 50 13.60 17.53 6.64
CA PHE A 50 12.90 18.31 5.62
C PHE A 50 13.89 19.11 4.79
N HIS A 51 14.03 18.77 3.52
CA HIS A 51 14.92 19.39 2.56
C HIS A 51 14.12 20.05 1.45
N ARG A 52 14.29 21.37 1.27
CA ARG A 52 13.72 22.07 0.11
C ARG A 52 14.67 21.90 -1.07
N ILE A 53 14.18 21.32 -2.16
CA ILE A 53 14.96 21.04 -3.37
C ILE A 53 14.28 21.68 -4.58
N ASN A 54 15.07 22.05 -5.58
CA ASN A 54 14.61 22.62 -6.85
C ASN A 54 14.98 21.75 -8.06
N GLU A 55 15.63 20.61 -7.82
CA GLU A 55 15.94 19.60 -8.82
C GLU A 55 15.80 18.20 -8.22
N VAL A 56 15.34 17.24 -9.02
CA VAL A 56 15.35 15.82 -8.64
C VAL A 56 16.77 15.30 -8.81
N PRO A 57 17.34 14.56 -7.83
CA PRO A 57 18.66 13.94 -7.98
C PRO A 57 18.74 13.07 -9.23
N LYS A 58 19.91 13.07 -9.88
CA LYS A 58 20.16 12.21 -11.05
C LYS A 58 20.24 10.73 -10.69
N GLU A 59 20.67 10.43 -9.47
CA GLU A 59 20.74 9.06 -8.95
C GLU A 59 19.44 8.69 -8.25
N ARG A 60 18.85 7.58 -8.67
CA ARG A 60 17.55 7.10 -8.19
C ARG A 60 17.57 6.76 -6.71
N GLY A 61 16.51 7.13 -6.01
CA GLY A 61 16.37 6.88 -4.57
C GLY A 61 17.20 7.79 -3.67
N MET A 62 17.89 8.79 -4.22
CA MET A 62 18.59 9.80 -3.42
C MET A 62 17.66 10.86 -2.82
N ALA A 63 16.40 10.90 -3.21
CA ALA A 63 15.39 11.75 -2.58
C ALA A 63 14.09 10.98 -2.34
N THR A 64 13.51 11.16 -1.16
CA THR A 64 12.15 10.70 -0.85
C THR A 64 11.27 11.93 -0.62
N PRO A 65 10.22 12.14 -1.43
CA PRO A 65 9.33 13.30 -1.31
C PRO A 65 8.60 13.34 0.03
N TYR A 66 8.34 14.56 0.49
CA TYR A 66 7.34 14.82 1.51
C TYR A 66 5.96 14.99 0.85
N TYR A 67 5.05 14.10 1.21
CA TYR A 67 3.69 14.09 0.68
C TYR A 67 2.66 14.80 1.57
N GLY A 68 3.08 15.35 2.71
CA GLY A 68 2.17 15.88 3.74
C GLY A 68 2.05 14.96 4.96
N THR A 69 1.21 15.37 5.90
CA THR A 69 1.19 14.87 7.28
C THR A 69 0.51 13.52 7.49
N PHE A 70 -0.33 13.07 6.56
CA PHE A 70 -1.26 11.95 6.81
C PHE A 70 -0.94 10.65 6.05
N GLY A 71 0.17 10.58 5.31
CA GLY A 71 0.50 9.41 4.49
C GLY A 71 -0.57 9.10 3.43
N GLY A 72 -0.67 7.85 2.95
CA GLY A 72 -1.71 7.42 2.01
C GLY A 72 -1.44 7.68 0.53
N VAL A 73 -0.17 7.72 0.17
CA VAL A 73 0.29 8.06 -1.18
C VAL A 73 0.10 6.90 -2.14
N TYR A 74 0.40 5.69 -1.68
CA TYR A 74 0.32 4.49 -2.48
C TYR A 74 -0.91 3.68 -2.10
N ASN A 75 -1.62 3.20 -3.12
CA ASN A 75 -2.81 2.40 -2.97
C ASN A 75 -2.47 1.03 -3.53
N PHE A 76 -2.45 0.01 -2.67
CA PHE A 76 -2.24 -1.38 -3.04
C PHE A 76 -3.62 -2.02 -3.19
N ILE A 77 -3.99 -2.38 -4.42
CA ILE A 77 -5.31 -2.87 -4.77
C ILE A 77 -5.16 -4.32 -5.22
N PHE A 78 -5.72 -5.23 -4.45
CA PHE A 78 -5.76 -6.65 -4.75
C PHE A 78 -7.15 -7.00 -5.31
N ASN A 79 -7.18 -7.57 -6.49
CA ASN A 79 -8.35 -8.27 -7.02
C ASN A 79 -8.05 -9.76 -6.93
N VAL A 80 -8.85 -10.46 -6.14
CA VAL A 80 -8.74 -11.91 -6.00
C VAL A 80 -9.58 -12.54 -7.10
N GLU A 81 -8.96 -13.41 -7.88
CA GLU A 81 -9.60 -14.26 -8.89
C GLU A 81 -9.59 -15.71 -8.40
N GLU A 82 -10.32 -16.59 -9.08
CA GLU A 82 -10.44 -18.00 -8.67
C GLU A 82 -9.11 -18.73 -8.59
N ASP A 83 -8.11 -18.38 -9.41
CA ASP A 83 -6.80 -19.06 -9.44
C ASP A 83 -5.62 -18.11 -9.19
N ASP A 84 -5.85 -16.80 -9.10
CA ASP A 84 -4.78 -15.81 -9.06
C ASP A 84 -5.17 -14.55 -8.28
N THR A 85 -4.19 -13.72 -7.95
CA THR A 85 -4.41 -12.39 -7.38
C THR A 85 -3.70 -11.35 -8.24
N LEU A 86 -4.47 -10.42 -8.81
CA LEU A 86 -3.92 -9.25 -9.48
C LEU A 86 -3.65 -8.16 -8.45
N LEU A 87 -2.39 -7.77 -8.32
CA LEU A 87 -1.98 -6.57 -7.59
C LEU A 87 -1.86 -5.40 -8.54
N ARG A 88 -2.52 -4.30 -8.19
CA ARG A 88 -2.40 -3.01 -8.83
C ARG A 88 -1.97 -1.96 -7.81
N ILE A 89 -0.86 -1.27 -8.09
CA ILE A 89 -0.35 -0.20 -7.25
C ILE A 89 -0.58 1.14 -7.95
N ARG A 90 -1.17 2.10 -7.23
CA ARG A 90 -1.46 3.44 -7.73
C ARG A 90 -0.97 4.50 -6.78
N HIS A 91 -0.34 5.53 -7.33
CA HIS A 91 -0.12 6.77 -6.62
C HIS A 91 -1.45 7.53 -6.52
N SER A 92 -1.80 8.05 -5.34
CA SER A 92 -3.07 8.72 -5.04
C SER A 92 -3.27 9.96 -5.91
N LEU A 93 -2.17 10.64 -6.27
CA LEU A 93 -2.14 11.76 -7.20
C LEU A 93 -1.87 11.37 -8.66
N GLY A 94 -1.93 10.08 -9.03
CA GLY A 94 -1.42 9.57 -10.32
C GLY A 94 -1.97 10.26 -11.58
N ASN A 95 -3.20 10.78 -11.53
CA ASN A 95 -3.79 11.55 -12.64
C ASN A 95 -3.07 12.90 -12.89
N GLN A 96 -2.35 13.41 -11.90
CA GLN A 96 -1.72 14.73 -11.97
C GLN A 96 -0.36 14.73 -12.69
N PHE A 97 0.29 13.57 -12.85
CA PHE A 97 1.63 13.47 -13.45
C PHE A 97 1.80 12.30 -14.44
N LYS A 98 0.69 11.77 -14.99
CA LYS A 98 0.67 10.77 -16.07
C LYS A 98 1.49 9.49 -15.78
N LEU A 99 1.60 9.08 -14.52
CA LEU A 99 2.20 7.79 -14.20
C LEU A 99 1.16 6.68 -14.34
N LYS A 100 1.49 5.64 -15.11
CA LYS A 100 0.64 4.46 -15.20
C LYS A 100 0.72 3.66 -13.89
N PRO A 101 -0.41 3.08 -13.43
CA PRO A 101 -0.40 2.10 -12.35
C PRO A 101 0.60 0.97 -12.64
N TYR A 102 1.25 0.47 -11.59
CA TYR A 102 1.95 -0.80 -11.66
C TYR A 102 0.94 -1.93 -11.54
N GLU A 103 1.03 -2.95 -12.39
CA GLU A 103 0.12 -4.08 -12.39
C GLU A 103 0.91 -5.37 -12.51
N ILE A 104 0.63 -6.33 -11.63
CA ILE A 104 1.30 -7.62 -11.62
C ILE A 104 0.38 -8.73 -11.10
N THR A 105 0.52 -9.89 -11.72
CA THR A 105 -0.12 -11.14 -11.30
C THR A 105 0.79 -11.85 -10.29
N LEU A 106 0.25 -12.23 -9.13
CA LEU A 106 1.04 -12.77 -8.01
C LEU A 106 1.16 -14.31 -8.05
N GLY A 107 0.31 -15.01 -8.81
CA GLY A 107 0.36 -16.47 -9.02
C GLY A 107 -0.14 -17.31 -7.83
N SER A 108 -0.48 -16.68 -6.70
CA SER A 108 -1.04 -17.33 -5.52
C SER A 108 -2.27 -16.58 -5.02
N GLN A 109 -3.25 -17.31 -4.51
CA GLN A 109 -4.40 -16.75 -3.79
C GLN A 109 -3.99 -16.11 -2.45
N ILE A 110 -4.94 -15.38 -1.87
CA ILE A 110 -4.90 -14.95 -0.48
C ILE A 110 -4.82 -16.14 0.48
N GLN A 111 -4.18 -15.95 1.63
CA GLN A 111 -4.04 -17.00 2.65
C GLN A 111 -4.93 -16.70 3.87
N PHE A 112 -5.50 -17.75 4.44
CA PHE A 112 -6.25 -17.69 5.69
C PHE A 112 -5.43 -18.35 6.78
N GLU A 113 -5.02 -17.57 7.78
CA GLU A 113 -4.23 -18.07 8.90
C GLU A 113 -5.06 -17.99 10.20
N SER A 114 -5.09 -19.09 10.95
CA SER A 114 -5.75 -19.17 12.25
C SER A 114 -4.73 -19.02 13.38
N HIS A 115 -5.03 -18.13 14.33
CA HIS A 115 -4.19 -17.78 15.47
C HIS A 115 -4.85 -18.16 16.80
N THR A 116 -4.03 -18.51 17.79
CA THR A 116 -4.49 -18.82 19.14
C THR A 116 -4.83 -17.57 19.95
N GLU A 117 -4.18 -16.45 19.65
CA GLU A 117 -4.36 -15.15 20.29
C GLU A 117 -4.65 -14.08 19.24
N ALA A 118 -5.41 -13.04 19.61
CA ALA A 118 -5.61 -11.90 18.74
C ALA A 118 -4.32 -11.09 18.71
N SER A 119 -3.76 -10.87 17.53
CA SER A 119 -2.62 -9.97 17.38
C SER A 119 -3.14 -8.57 17.09
N ASN A 120 -2.67 -7.56 17.84
CA ASN A 120 -2.92 -6.16 17.52
C ASN A 120 -1.90 -5.62 16.50
N HIS A 121 -1.20 -6.51 15.79
CA HIS A 121 -0.20 -6.11 14.82
C HIS A 121 -0.87 -5.76 13.50
N TRP A 122 -1.74 -4.75 13.45
CA TRP A 122 -2.59 -4.55 12.28
C TRP A 122 -1.84 -4.08 11.03
N PHE A 123 -0.57 -3.73 11.17
CA PHE A 123 0.32 -3.38 10.07
C PHE A 123 1.72 -3.12 10.65
N SER A 124 2.76 -3.84 10.21
CA SER A 124 4.14 -3.33 10.33
C SER A 124 4.47 -2.66 9.01
N ASN A 125 4.35 -1.34 8.93
CA ASN A 125 4.81 -0.65 7.73
C ASN A 125 5.32 0.74 8.07
N ARG A 126 6.62 0.88 7.98
CA ARG A 126 7.20 2.07 7.38
C ARG A 126 7.43 1.71 5.92
N LEU A 127 7.01 2.57 5.00
CA LEU A 127 7.44 2.49 3.59
C LEU A 127 8.99 2.50 3.48
N GLU A 128 9.67 3.08 4.48
CA GLU A 128 11.13 2.97 4.66
C GLU A 128 11.57 1.51 4.85
N THR A 129 10.83 0.69 5.60
CA THR A 129 11.05 -0.75 5.75
C THR A 129 10.87 -1.50 4.42
N ILE A 130 9.93 -1.08 3.55
CA ILE A 130 9.80 -1.63 2.19
C ILE A 130 11.07 -1.39 1.36
N ILE A 131 11.72 -0.23 1.51
CA ILE A 131 12.92 0.07 0.72
C ILE A 131 14.19 -0.51 1.38
N GLU A 132 14.21 -0.62 2.71
CA GLU A 132 15.37 -1.03 3.51
C GLU A 132 15.45 -2.56 3.72
N GLU A 133 14.32 -3.28 3.76
CA GLU A 133 14.26 -4.75 3.95
C GLU A 133 13.94 -5.49 2.64
N ARG A 134 14.78 -5.31 1.62
CA ARG A 134 14.62 -5.90 0.26
C ARG A 134 14.69 -7.43 0.19
N GLN A 135 14.60 -8.15 1.31
CA GLN A 135 14.84 -9.59 1.42
C GLN A 135 13.69 -10.40 2.04
N HIS A 136 12.54 -9.78 2.34
CA HIS A 136 11.41 -10.45 2.95
C HIS A 136 10.14 -10.37 2.10
N ASP A 137 9.29 -11.41 2.18
CA ASP A 137 7.96 -11.40 1.58
C ASP A 137 7.13 -10.27 2.19
N TYR A 138 6.49 -9.43 1.36
CA TYR A 138 5.55 -8.44 1.90
C TYR A 138 4.20 -9.05 2.12
N ARG A 139 3.62 -8.78 3.29
CA ARG A 139 2.30 -9.22 3.67
C ARG A 139 1.43 -8.02 3.98
N PHE A 140 0.26 -7.96 3.35
CA PHE A 140 -0.85 -7.13 3.80
C PHE A 140 -1.86 -8.05 4.44
N PHE A 141 -2.45 -7.67 5.56
CA PHE A 141 -3.40 -8.55 6.21
C PHE A 141 -4.50 -7.82 6.96
N ILE A 142 -5.60 -8.54 7.18
CA ILE A 142 -6.76 -8.13 7.94
C ILE A 142 -6.86 -9.11 9.11
N ASP A 143 -6.61 -8.65 10.33
CA ASP A 143 -6.66 -9.44 11.58
C ASP A 143 -7.45 -8.68 12.66
N GLY A 144 -7.78 -9.37 13.76
CA GLY A 144 -8.33 -8.80 14.97
C GLY A 144 -9.66 -8.08 14.77
N GLU A 145 -9.75 -6.85 15.28
CA GLU A 145 -10.96 -6.01 15.18
C GLU A 145 -11.32 -5.71 13.71
N ILE A 146 -10.33 -5.51 12.83
CA ILE A 146 -10.57 -5.25 11.40
C ILE A 146 -11.21 -6.47 10.73
N TYR A 147 -10.76 -7.68 11.08
CA TYR A 147 -11.36 -8.91 10.58
C TYR A 147 -12.80 -9.10 11.08
N THR A 148 -13.07 -8.70 12.34
CA THR A 148 -14.43 -8.71 12.89
C THR A 148 -15.33 -7.72 12.13
N ASN A 149 -14.83 -6.52 11.82
CA ASN A 149 -15.55 -5.53 11.00
C ASN A 149 -15.84 -6.07 9.59
N LEU A 150 -14.89 -6.80 8.98
CA LEU A 150 -15.09 -7.45 7.70
C LEU A 150 -16.27 -8.44 7.76
N LEU A 151 -16.28 -9.35 8.74
CA LEU A 151 -17.37 -10.32 8.92
C LEU A 151 -18.73 -9.64 9.13
N ALA A 152 -18.78 -8.51 9.84
CA ALA A 152 -20.01 -7.76 10.08
C ALA A 152 -20.63 -7.16 8.81
N THR A 153 -19.88 -7.04 7.71
CA THR A 153 -20.40 -6.63 6.39
C THR A 153 -21.19 -7.73 5.68
N GLY A 154 -21.20 -8.96 6.22
CA GLY A 154 -21.76 -10.14 5.56
C GLY A 154 -20.76 -10.89 4.69
N TRP A 155 -19.50 -10.44 4.64
CA TRP A 155 -18.42 -11.10 3.92
C TRP A 155 -18.13 -12.51 4.46
N GLN A 156 -17.90 -13.46 3.54
CA GLN A 156 -17.50 -14.85 3.84
C GLN A 156 -16.25 -15.24 3.04
N LYS A 157 -15.47 -16.21 3.55
CA LYS A 157 -14.20 -16.62 2.92
C LYS A 157 -14.39 -17.13 1.50
N GLU A 158 -15.46 -17.87 1.28
CA GLU A 158 -15.84 -18.46 0.00
C GLU A 158 -16.12 -17.39 -1.05
N GLN A 159 -16.45 -16.17 -0.62
CA GLN A 159 -16.78 -15.04 -1.47
C GLN A 159 -15.60 -14.08 -1.68
N ALA A 160 -14.38 -14.42 -1.25
CA ALA A 160 -13.27 -13.48 -1.31
C ALA A 160 -12.99 -12.93 -2.73
N HIS A 161 -13.22 -13.75 -3.76
CA HIS A 161 -13.09 -13.37 -5.16
C HIS A 161 -14.17 -12.39 -5.65
N GLU A 162 -15.27 -12.22 -4.91
CA GLU A 162 -16.32 -11.23 -5.21
C GLU A 162 -15.91 -9.80 -4.80
N TYR A 163 -14.79 -9.64 -4.10
CA TYR A 163 -14.36 -8.38 -3.49
C TYR A 163 -13.00 -7.90 -4.02
N GLN A 164 -12.86 -6.59 -4.09
CA GLN A 164 -11.59 -5.89 -4.24
C GLN A 164 -11.12 -5.39 -2.89
N TYR A 165 -9.83 -5.58 -2.58
CA TYR A 165 -9.22 -5.19 -1.32
C TYR A 165 -8.20 -4.10 -1.56
N LYS A 166 -8.35 -2.98 -0.88
CA LYS A 166 -7.50 -1.80 -1.04
C LYS A 166 -6.85 -1.44 0.28
N PHE A 167 -5.53 -1.46 0.28
CA PHE A 167 -4.68 -1.05 1.40
C PHE A 167 -4.03 0.29 1.06
N ILE A 168 -4.15 1.25 1.98
CA ILE A 168 -3.59 2.60 1.86
C ILE A 168 -2.69 2.83 3.09
N PRO A 169 -1.37 2.57 2.97
CA PRO A 169 -0.42 2.78 4.05
C PRO A 169 -0.38 4.24 4.48
N THR A 170 -0.50 4.51 5.79
CA THR A 170 -0.41 5.84 6.39
C THR A 170 0.79 5.93 7.33
N THR A 171 0.98 7.08 7.97
CA THR A 171 2.07 7.29 8.94
C THR A 171 1.85 6.57 10.28
N VAL A 172 0.61 6.18 10.59
CA VAL A 172 0.22 5.55 11.86
C VAL A 172 -0.44 4.18 11.68
N GLY A 173 -0.53 3.66 10.45
CA GLY A 173 -1.18 2.39 10.18
C GLY A 173 -1.49 2.18 8.70
N CYS A 174 -2.66 1.60 8.42
CA CYS A 174 -3.16 1.38 7.07
C CYS A 174 -4.66 1.55 7.04
N ARG A 175 -5.18 2.37 6.11
CA ARG A 175 -6.61 2.39 5.83
C ARG A 175 -6.95 1.22 4.92
N ILE A 176 -7.96 0.44 5.30
CA ILE A 176 -8.37 -0.77 4.57
C ILE A 176 -9.80 -0.58 4.07
N ILE A 177 -9.93 -0.57 2.75
CA ILE A 177 -11.21 -0.41 2.07
C ILE A 177 -11.46 -1.68 1.27
N ILE A 178 -12.63 -2.28 1.44
CA ILE A 178 -13.09 -3.38 0.61
C ILE A 178 -14.25 -2.91 -0.26
N ARG A 179 -14.38 -3.48 -1.45
CA ARG A 179 -15.47 -3.17 -2.37
C ARG A 179 -16.03 -4.45 -2.96
N HIS A 180 -17.34 -4.66 -2.80
CA HIS A 180 -18.04 -5.75 -3.48
C HIS A 180 -18.15 -5.41 -4.97
N ILE A 181 -17.62 -6.28 -5.84
CA ILE A 181 -17.43 -5.98 -7.27
C ILE A 181 -18.77 -5.81 -7.98
N ALA A 182 -19.74 -6.71 -7.74
CA ALA A 182 -21.02 -6.72 -8.44
C ALA A 182 -21.93 -5.55 -8.05
N SER A 183 -22.07 -5.28 -6.75
CA SER A 183 -22.92 -4.21 -6.23
C SER A 183 -22.27 -2.82 -6.23
N ALA A 184 -20.94 -2.77 -6.34
CA ALA A 184 -20.10 -1.59 -6.10
C ALA A 184 -20.18 -1.01 -4.67
N GLU A 185 -20.77 -1.72 -3.72
CA GLU A 185 -20.79 -1.35 -2.30
C GLU A 185 -19.36 -1.29 -1.73
N ILE A 186 -19.11 -0.29 -0.89
CA ILE A 186 -17.78 0.01 -0.33
C ILE A 186 -17.88 -0.01 1.19
N PHE A 187 -16.94 -0.70 1.82
CA PHE A 187 -16.81 -0.74 3.28
C PHE A 187 -15.42 -0.26 3.67
N ASP A 188 -15.36 0.74 4.54
CA ASP A 188 -14.12 1.18 5.20
C ASP A 188 -13.99 0.44 6.53
N LEU A 189 -13.07 -0.52 6.60
CA LEU A 189 -12.93 -1.39 7.78
C LEU A 189 -12.22 -0.69 8.94
N THR A 190 -11.73 0.54 8.72
CA THR A 190 -10.83 1.27 9.61
C THR A 190 -11.39 2.59 10.12
N GLU A 191 -12.61 2.96 9.73
CA GLU A 191 -13.22 4.26 10.04
C GLU A 191 -13.49 4.47 11.55
N ASN A 192 -13.63 3.38 12.32
CA ASN A 192 -14.02 3.42 13.74
C ASN A 192 -12.99 2.83 14.70
N ILE A 193 -11.75 2.63 14.24
CA ILE A 193 -10.68 2.05 15.07
C ILE A 193 -9.90 3.19 15.72
N GLU A 194 -9.72 3.12 17.04
CA GLU A 194 -8.81 4.02 17.76
C GLU A 194 -7.35 3.60 17.46
N TRP A 195 -6.58 4.53 16.90
CA TRP A 195 -5.18 4.33 16.49
C TRP A 195 -4.19 4.83 17.54
#